data_AF-A0A950R1P8-F1
#
_entry.id   AF-A0A950R1P8-F1
#
_cell.length_a   1.000
_cell.length_b   1.000
_cell.length_c   1.000
_cell.angle_alpha   90.00
_cell.angle_beta   90.00
_cell.angle_gamma   90.00
#
_symmetry.space_group_name_H-M   'P 1'
#
loop_
_entity.id
_entity.type
_entity.pdbx_description
1 polymer ?
#
loop_
_entity_poly.entity_id
_entity_poly.type
_entity_poly.pdbx_seq_one_letter_code
_entity_poly.pdbx_strand_id
1 'polypeptide(L)'
;ADIVERTDVSALRDYGLAPNAFIVSIGRIEPENLTLEIVRAFSRRRRPYSLVCIGKLDPERSAYHSEVKAAASAQVSFPGAIYDRQTIGSLRGGALAYVHGHTVGGTNPSLVEALGAGSAVIAHRNPFNMWTAGPEQFYFSSESECDVLFDHLVDDPDSVNRARQAARRRHSQMFEWPRIFDRYQAVCSQLISGRMSRVMVLLVALLASLQSGPARSEYILGPGDKLDISVSGSTPHRATVNADGQVAMPHVGYVALAGLSLSAAQSRLQDAYRDKRVLLDADILLDVAEYRPFYITGDVARPGAYAFQPNITVRHAVALAGGIDMVRFHFGENPFIRGTDLRNEYEGAAIENFRIQLRRRRLEAEMNGKADADFGDAPSLTISPAALDEAVTLEKQQLKEHTALFQKEVSSLKTAIDDAQHDLSTLADGMKVDGESARQEEVLLATMRSNFERGVIPANRLSDQQRMVSYAKSQYLARQSQSWGARKSLGDLQIQLDRTIQARHGSLLAELEDNNLALEKNKSQLKAVAEKFAIVGGARSALYMQPESALAVEIHRKSDDVINSIQATVDTPVVPGDVIEVDLKPGRILGVASSEYLAK
;
A
#
# COMPACT_ATOMS: atom_id res chain seq x y z
N ALA A 1 15.78 -12.82 0.51
CA ALA A 1 16.61 -12.27 -0.58
C ALA A 1 17.43 -13.43 -1.14
N ASP A 2 17.75 -13.43 -2.43
CA ASP A 2 18.60 -14.50 -2.96
C ASP A 2 20.06 -14.26 -2.52
N ILE A 3 20.80 -15.33 -2.23
CA ILE A 3 22.21 -15.23 -1.87
C ILE A 3 22.97 -14.64 -3.07
N VAL A 4 23.78 -13.61 -2.84
CA VAL A 4 24.70 -13.12 -3.86
C VAL A 4 25.89 -14.06 -3.87
N GLU A 5 25.90 -15.01 -4.81
CA GLU A 5 26.93 -16.06 -4.89
C GLU A 5 28.29 -15.53 -5.39
N ARG A 6 28.29 -14.47 -6.22
CA ARG A 6 29.50 -13.81 -6.71
C ARG A 6 29.31 -12.30 -6.85
N THR A 7 30.25 -11.54 -6.28
CA THR A 7 30.36 -10.09 -6.51
C THR A 7 30.90 -9.85 -7.91
N ASP A 8 30.16 -9.15 -8.76
CA ASP A 8 30.65 -8.74 -10.07
C ASP A 8 31.55 -7.51 -9.94
N VAL A 9 32.86 -7.73 -10.09
CA VAL A 9 33.86 -6.66 -9.96
C VAL A 9 33.77 -5.66 -11.11
N SER A 10 33.20 -6.03 -12.26
CA SER A 10 33.04 -5.11 -13.39
C SER A 10 32.04 -4.01 -13.05
N ALA A 11 30.91 -4.36 -12.43
CA ALA A 11 29.88 -3.41 -11.98
C ALA A 11 30.37 -2.38 -10.96
N LEU A 12 31.44 -2.68 -10.19
CA LEU A 12 32.05 -1.72 -9.27
C LEU A 12 32.92 -0.67 -9.99
N ARG A 13 33.57 -1.06 -11.10
CA ARG A 13 34.47 -0.19 -11.86
C ARG A 13 33.73 0.96 -12.53
N ASP A 14 32.48 0.74 -12.93
CA ASP A 14 31.62 1.77 -13.53
C ASP A 14 31.38 2.95 -12.57
N TYR A 15 31.53 2.74 -11.26
CA TYR A 15 31.44 3.76 -10.22
C TYR A 15 32.81 4.19 -9.67
N GLY A 16 33.92 3.73 -10.28
CA GLY A 16 35.28 4.00 -9.81
C GLY A 16 35.61 3.34 -8.47
N LEU A 17 34.90 2.27 -8.10
CA LEU A 17 35.04 1.59 -6.81
C LEU A 17 35.86 0.31 -6.94
N ALA A 18 36.68 0.04 -5.93
CA ALA A 18 37.41 -1.22 -5.76
C ALA A 18 36.80 -2.04 -4.61
N PRO A 19 36.81 -3.38 -4.67
CA PRO A 19 36.35 -4.23 -3.56
C PRO A 19 37.03 -3.87 -2.24
N ASN A 20 36.24 -3.79 -1.16
CA ASN A 20 36.64 -3.40 0.20
C ASN A 20 37.26 -1.99 0.34
N ALA A 21 37.21 -1.15 -0.70
CA ALA A 21 37.70 0.24 -0.65
C ALA A 21 36.58 1.27 -0.41
N PHE A 22 35.38 0.81 -0.06
CA PHE A 22 34.23 1.66 0.23
C PHE A 22 33.26 1.00 1.20
N ILE A 23 32.48 1.82 1.90
CA ILE A 23 31.27 1.40 2.61
C ILE A 23 30.06 1.95 1.86
N VAL A 24 28.91 1.27 1.98
CA VAL A 24 27.71 1.64 1.22
C VAL A 24 26.49 1.79 2.13
N SER A 25 25.72 2.85 1.90
CA SER A 25 24.39 3.05 2.47
C SER A 25 23.38 3.05 1.32
N ILE A 26 22.32 2.26 1.43
CA ILE A 26 21.31 2.11 0.36
C ILE A 26 19.93 2.36 0.95
N GLY A 27 19.22 3.35 0.43
CA GLY A 27 17.89 3.71 0.89
C GLY A 27 17.43 5.06 0.38
N ARG A 28 16.22 5.45 0.77
CA ARG A 28 15.75 6.82 0.53
C ARG A 28 16.56 7.78 1.41
N ILE A 29 16.98 8.92 0.88
CA ILE A 29 17.75 9.93 1.62
C ILE A 29 16.76 10.77 2.44
N GLU A 30 16.22 10.16 3.49
CA GLU A 30 15.18 10.74 4.33
C GLU A 30 15.66 10.83 5.79
N PRO A 31 15.13 11.76 6.60
CA PRO A 31 15.51 11.93 8.01
C PRO A 31 15.41 10.63 8.81
N GLU A 32 14.37 9.83 8.58
CA GLU A 32 14.19 8.56 9.31
C GLU A 32 15.27 7.51 9.02
N ASN A 33 16.07 7.68 7.95
CA ASN A 33 17.15 6.79 7.56
C ASN A 33 18.53 7.27 8.02
N LEU A 34 18.57 8.37 8.78
CA LEU A 34 19.78 8.96 9.40
C LEU A 34 20.93 9.18 8.42
N THR A 35 20.62 9.52 7.16
CA THR A 35 21.65 9.66 6.12
C THR A 35 22.56 10.87 6.43
N LEU A 36 21.99 11.95 6.95
CA LEU A 36 22.73 13.14 7.37
C LEU A 36 23.73 12.83 8.48
N GLU A 37 23.31 12.11 9.51
CA GLU A 37 24.13 11.71 10.65
C GLU A 37 25.25 10.76 10.22
N ILE A 38 24.94 9.78 9.35
CA ILE A 38 25.94 8.88 8.76
C ILE A 38 26.98 9.69 7.97
N VAL A 39 26.55 10.63 7.13
CA VAL A 39 27.43 11.45 6.30
C VAL A 39 28.28 12.40 7.16
N ARG A 40 27.70 13.02 8.20
CA ARG A 40 28.42 13.87 9.15
C ARG A 40 29.46 13.06 9.91
N ALA A 41 29.09 11.92 10.51
CA ALA A 41 30.00 11.02 11.20
C ALA A 41 31.18 10.60 10.30
N PHE A 42 30.89 10.20 9.06
CA PHE A 42 31.92 9.80 8.10
C PHE A 42 32.83 10.97 7.68
N SER A 43 32.28 12.18 7.59
CA SER A 43 33.01 13.36 7.10
C SER A 43 33.83 14.08 8.18
N ARG A 44 33.74 13.67 9.45
CA ARG A 44 34.53 14.24 10.57
C ARG A 44 36.04 14.09 10.39
N ARG A 45 36.50 13.02 9.74
CA ARG A 45 37.92 12.74 9.51
C ARG A 45 38.14 11.90 8.26
N ARG A 46 39.36 11.98 7.72
CA ARG A 46 39.76 11.28 6.50
C ARG A 46 40.02 9.80 6.78
N ARG A 47 39.51 8.91 5.91
CA ARG A 47 39.58 7.45 6.05
C ARG A 47 40.22 6.77 4.83
N PRO A 48 40.73 5.53 4.94
CA PRO A 48 41.38 4.83 3.82
C PRO A 48 40.38 4.27 2.78
N TYR A 49 39.08 4.45 3.00
CA TYR A 49 38.00 4.04 2.10
C TYR A 49 36.98 5.17 1.94
N SER A 50 36.07 5.05 0.96
CA SER A 50 35.02 6.03 0.66
C SER A 50 33.64 5.63 1.21
N LEU A 51 32.71 6.58 1.32
CA LEU A 51 31.30 6.33 1.60
C LEU A 51 30.47 6.54 0.33
N VAL A 52 29.66 5.54 -0.02
CA VAL A 52 28.76 5.59 -1.18
C VAL A 52 27.32 5.59 -0.67
N CYS A 53 26.59 6.67 -0.93
CA CYS A 53 25.19 6.83 -0.56
C CYS A 53 24.30 6.66 -1.80
N ILE A 54 23.63 5.52 -1.89
CA ILE A 54 22.74 5.16 -3.00
C ILE A 54 21.31 5.52 -2.63
N GLY A 55 20.75 6.47 -3.36
CA GLY A 55 19.42 7.03 -3.14
C GLY A 55 19.24 8.27 -4.01
N LYS A 56 17.98 8.64 -4.27
CA LYS A 56 17.69 9.88 -5.00
C LYS A 56 18.10 11.07 -4.13
N LEU A 57 19.01 11.90 -4.63
CA LEU A 57 19.43 13.15 -3.99
C LEU A 57 18.98 14.33 -4.87
N ASP A 58 18.17 15.22 -4.30
CA ASP A 58 17.60 16.39 -4.98
C ASP A 58 17.72 17.63 -4.07
N PRO A 59 18.90 18.28 -4.00
CA PRO A 59 19.18 19.40 -3.09
C PRO A 59 18.39 20.66 -3.40
N GLU A 60 17.94 20.84 -4.65
CA GLU A 60 17.18 22.01 -5.07
C GLU A 60 15.73 21.96 -4.57
N ARG A 61 15.19 20.74 -4.39
CA ARG A 61 13.79 20.53 -3.98
C ARG A 61 13.62 20.12 -2.52
N SER A 62 14.69 19.72 -1.83
CA SER A 62 14.62 19.26 -0.43
C SER A 62 15.71 19.88 0.43
N ALA A 63 15.30 20.57 1.50
CA ALA A 63 16.21 21.16 2.49
C ALA A 63 17.10 20.08 3.14
N TYR A 64 16.54 18.91 3.46
CA TYR A 64 17.30 17.80 4.04
C TYR A 64 18.36 17.28 3.06
N HIS A 65 18.04 17.15 1.76
CA HIS A 65 19.03 16.77 0.75
C HIS A 65 20.15 17.80 0.61
N SER A 66 19.82 19.09 0.72
CA SER A 66 20.80 20.17 0.75
C SER A 66 21.74 20.04 1.94
N GLU A 67 21.21 19.76 3.14
CA GLU A 67 22.03 19.53 4.33
C GLU A 67 22.93 18.29 4.21
N VAL A 68 22.40 17.18 3.70
CA VAL A 68 23.17 15.95 3.46
C VAL A 68 24.32 16.22 2.50
N LYS A 69 24.06 16.93 1.40
CA LYS A 69 25.08 17.29 0.42
C LYS A 69 26.12 18.26 0.99
N ALA A 70 25.70 19.22 1.81
CA ALA A 70 26.61 20.19 2.44
C ALA A 70 27.51 19.54 3.51
N ALA A 71 27.04 18.51 4.20
CA ALA A 71 27.81 17.78 5.21
C ALA A 71 28.85 16.81 4.63
N ALA A 72 28.79 16.53 3.33
CA ALA A 72 29.62 15.53 2.66
C ALA A 72 31.06 16.00 2.44
N SER A 73 32.02 15.22 2.92
CA SER A 73 33.44 15.38 2.56
C SER A 73 33.72 14.89 1.13
N ALA A 74 34.93 15.18 0.61
CA ALA A 74 35.37 14.71 -0.71
C ALA A 74 35.43 13.16 -0.85
N GLN A 75 35.29 12.40 0.24
CA GLN A 75 35.27 10.94 0.24
C GLN A 75 33.85 10.35 0.22
N VAL A 76 32.82 11.20 0.16
CA VAL A 76 31.41 10.79 0.06
C VAL A 76 30.93 10.97 -1.36
N SER A 77 30.28 9.94 -1.91
CA SER A 77 29.71 9.96 -3.26
C SER A 77 28.21 9.69 -3.23
N PHE A 78 27.48 10.34 -4.15
CA PHE A 78 26.03 10.17 -4.32
C PHE A 78 25.72 9.80 -5.78
N PRO A 79 25.83 8.51 -6.16
CA PRO A 79 25.59 8.07 -7.55
C PRO A 79 24.14 8.21 -8.02
N GLY A 80 23.21 8.50 -7.11
CA GLY A 80 21.77 8.51 -7.37
C GLY A 80 21.11 7.16 -7.07
N ALA A 81 19.86 7.01 -7.52
CA ALA A 81 19.14 5.75 -7.37
C ALA A 81 19.60 4.73 -8.41
N ILE A 82 19.93 3.52 -7.97
CA ILE A 82 20.33 2.40 -8.83
C ILE A 82 19.29 1.29 -8.65
N TYR A 83 18.68 0.86 -9.75
CA TYR A 83 17.62 -0.16 -9.75
C TYR A 83 18.09 -1.53 -10.25
N ASP A 84 19.26 -1.59 -10.89
CA ASP A 84 19.82 -2.85 -11.38
C ASP A 84 20.22 -3.76 -10.21
N ARG A 85 19.60 -4.95 -10.16
CA ARG A 85 19.72 -5.88 -9.03
C ARG A 85 21.12 -6.46 -8.91
N GLN A 86 21.79 -6.72 -10.05
CA GLN A 86 23.15 -7.27 -10.08
C GLN A 86 24.17 -6.25 -9.57
N THR A 87 24.02 -4.99 -9.98
CA THR A 87 24.85 -3.87 -9.55
C THR A 87 24.69 -3.60 -8.05
N ILE A 88 23.45 -3.52 -7.56
CA ILE A 88 23.16 -3.34 -6.12
C ILE A 88 23.69 -4.51 -5.28
N GLY A 89 23.53 -5.75 -5.76
CA GLY A 89 24.10 -6.94 -5.11
C GLY A 89 25.62 -6.86 -5.04
N SER A 90 26.27 -6.42 -6.11
CA SER A 90 27.73 -6.26 -6.19
C SER A 90 28.24 -5.13 -5.30
N LEU A 91 27.51 -4.01 -5.19
CA LEU A 91 27.84 -2.91 -4.29
C LEU A 91 27.78 -3.36 -2.82
N ARG A 92 26.78 -4.16 -2.44
CA ARG A 92 26.69 -4.74 -1.08
C ARG A 92 27.79 -5.76 -0.81
N GLY A 93 27.96 -6.72 -1.72
CA GLY A 93 28.94 -7.80 -1.57
C GLY A 93 30.39 -7.32 -1.69
N GLY A 94 30.63 -6.23 -2.42
CA GLY A 94 31.94 -5.62 -2.65
C GLY A 94 32.32 -4.53 -1.65
N ALA A 95 31.39 -3.99 -0.86
CA ALA A 95 31.69 -3.03 0.19
C ALA A 95 32.42 -3.67 1.37
N LEU A 96 33.23 -2.87 2.08
CA LEU A 96 33.84 -3.21 3.36
C LEU A 96 32.76 -3.48 4.43
N ALA A 97 31.74 -2.61 4.47
CA ALA A 97 30.57 -2.73 5.31
C ALA A 97 29.34 -2.06 4.67
N TYR A 98 28.16 -2.51 5.08
CA TYR A 98 26.86 -1.93 4.76
C TYR A 98 26.37 -1.09 5.95
N VAL A 99 26.00 0.16 5.70
CA VAL A 99 25.49 1.07 6.74
C VAL A 99 23.97 1.18 6.63
N HIS A 100 23.28 1.00 7.76
CA HIS A 100 21.82 0.94 7.81
C HIS A 100 21.25 1.85 8.90
N GLY A 101 20.92 3.10 8.55
CA GLY A 101 20.43 4.12 9.49
C GLY A 101 18.91 4.13 9.73
N HIS A 102 18.16 3.12 9.29
CA HIS A 102 16.68 3.15 9.36
C HIS A 102 16.19 3.08 10.82
N THR A 103 15.40 4.09 11.21
CA THR A 103 14.77 4.23 12.54
C THR A 103 13.31 3.78 12.58
N VAL A 104 12.70 3.58 11.41
CA VAL A 104 11.34 3.06 11.22
C VAL A 104 11.35 1.88 10.25
N GLY A 105 10.36 0.99 10.39
CA GLY A 105 10.19 -0.22 9.58
C GLY A 105 10.47 -1.49 10.38
N GLY A 106 9.75 -2.58 10.07
CA GLY A 106 9.97 -3.88 10.71
C GLY A 106 11.20 -4.61 10.14
N THR A 107 10.98 -5.71 9.44
CA THR A 107 12.06 -6.40 8.71
C THR A 107 12.39 -5.65 7.43
N ASN A 108 13.43 -4.81 7.45
CA ASN A 108 13.80 -4.00 6.30
C ASN A 108 14.41 -4.86 5.18
N PRO A 109 13.83 -4.89 3.96
CA PRO A 109 14.34 -5.70 2.86
C PRO A 109 15.79 -5.41 2.50
N SER A 110 16.19 -4.13 2.52
CA SER A 110 17.55 -3.71 2.18
C SER A 110 18.60 -4.28 3.14
N LEU A 111 18.23 -4.42 4.42
CA LEU A 111 19.07 -5.02 5.44
C LEU A 111 19.15 -6.55 5.27
N VAL A 112 18.03 -7.22 4.99
CA VAL A 112 18.01 -8.66 4.68
C VAL A 112 18.85 -8.97 3.44
N GLU A 113 18.77 -8.13 2.41
CA GLU A 113 19.59 -8.24 1.20
C GLU A 113 21.08 -8.04 1.48
N ALA A 114 21.46 -7.11 2.36
CA ALA A 114 22.85 -6.94 2.79
C ALA A 114 23.36 -8.18 3.55
N LEU A 115 22.51 -8.79 4.40
CA LEU A 115 22.86 -10.06 5.06
C LEU A 115 23.04 -11.19 4.04
N GLY A 116 22.16 -11.29 3.04
CA GLY A 116 22.25 -12.26 1.95
C GLY A 116 23.46 -12.06 1.04
N ALA A 117 23.92 -10.82 0.87
CA ALA A 117 25.18 -10.50 0.20
C ALA A 117 26.43 -10.80 1.06
N GLY A 118 26.24 -11.10 2.35
CA GLY A 118 27.32 -11.36 3.29
C GLY A 118 28.12 -10.12 3.66
N SER A 119 27.48 -8.94 3.67
CA SER A 119 28.08 -7.69 4.13
C SER A 119 28.19 -7.69 5.67
N ALA A 120 29.28 -7.14 6.20
CA ALA A 120 29.30 -6.70 7.60
C ALA A 120 28.34 -5.51 7.73
N VAL A 121 27.52 -5.46 8.77
CA VAL A 121 26.49 -4.43 8.94
C VAL A 121 26.85 -3.49 10.08
N ILE A 122 26.77 -2.20 9.82
CA ILE A 122 26.68 -1.13 10.83
C ILE A 122 25.24 -0.61 10.80
N ALA A 123 24.43 -0.92 11.83
CA ALA A 123 23.03 -0.53 11.85
C ALA A 123 22.70 0.42 13.01
N HIS A 124 21.69 1.27 12.84
CA HIS A 124 21.13 2.03 13.94
C HIS A 124 20.52 1.08 14.99
N ARG A 125 20.79 1.34 16.27
CA ARG A 125 20.38 0.50 17.40
C ARG A 125 18.89 0.68 17.69
N ASN A 126 18.08 -0.21 17.14
CA ASN A 126 16.66 -0.35 17.48
C ASN A 126 16.25 -1.83 17.48
N PRO A 127 15.08 -2.19 18.06
CA PRO A 127 14.69 -3.59 18.23
C PRO A 127 14.64 -4.39 16.93
N PHE A 128 14.18 -3.79 15.83
CA PHE A 128 13.99 -4.50 14.56
C PHE A 128 15.30 -4.64 13.77
N ASN A 129 16.21 -3.68 13.79
CA ASN A 129 17.54 -3.81 13.18
C ASN A 129 18.36 -4.86 13.92
N MET A 130 18.34 -4.83 15.26
CA MET A 130 19.03 -5.83 16.08
C MET A 130 18.46 -7.23 15.88
N TRP A 131 17.13 -7.34 15.80
CA TRP A 131 16.48 -8.61 15.50
C TRP A 131 16.84 -9.09 14.08
N THR A 132 16.84 -8.21 13.09
CA THR A 132 17.11 -8.61 11.69
C THR A 132 18.56 -9.03 11.51
N ALA A 133 19.51 -8.15 11.88
CA ALA A 133 20.93 -8.32 11.61
C ALA A 133 21.64 -9.25 12.62
N GLY A 134 21.12 -9.37 13.85
CA GLY A 134 21.65 -10.27 14.87
C GLY A 134 22.81 -9.69 15.69
N PRO A 135 23.13 -10.27 16.84
CA PRO A 135 24.04 -9.67 17.84
C PRO A 135 25.50 -9.56 17.38
N GLU A 136 25.91 -10.29 16.35
CA GLU A 136 27.29 -10.33 15.83
C GLU A 136 27.60 -9.18 14.84
N GLN A 137 26.70 -8.20 14.71
CA GLN A 137 26.86 -7.01 13.87
C GLN A 137 27.15 -5.76 14.72
N PHE A 138 27.48 -4.65 14.07
CA PHE A 138 27.83 -3.40 14.74
C PHE A 138 26.62 -2.47 14.85
N TYR A 139 26.47 -1.79 16.00
CA TYR A 139 25.28 -0.97 16.29
C TYR A 139 25.63 0.38 16.91
N PHE A 140 25.08 1.45 16.34
CA PHE A 140 25.22 2.82 16.86
C PHE A 140 23.88 3.42 17.28
N SER A 141 23.91 4.28 18.29
CA SER A 141 22.75 5.07 18.75
C SER A 141 22.97 6.57 18.60
N SER A 142 24.17 6.98 18.20
CA SER A 142 24.58 8.39 18.07
C SER A 142 25.59 8.58 16.94
N GLU A 143 25.73 9.83 16.46
CA GLU A 143 26.71 10.20 15.45
C GLU A 143 28.16 9.90 15.90
N SER A 144 28.46 10.09 17.19
CA SER A 144 29.77 9.77 17.76
C SER A 144 30.06 8.27 17.79
N GLU A 145 29.07 7.44 18.10
CA GLU A 145 29.24 5.97 18.04
C GLU A 145 29.43 5.51 16.59
N CYS A 146 28.68 6.10 15.65
CA CYS A 146 28.80 5.79 14.22
C CYS A 146 30.21 6.13 13.70
N ASP A 147 30.75 7.29 14.09
CA ASP A 147 32.10 7.74 13.78
C ASP A 147 33.19 6.78 14.30
N VAL A 148 33.05 6.29 15.53
CA VAL A 148 33.98 5.29 16.11
C VAL A 148 33.89 3.96 15.37
N LEU A 149 32.69 3.51 15.01
CA LEU A 149 32.50 2.25 14.28
C LEU A 149 33.12 2.27 12.89
N PHE A 150 33.19 3.43 12.22
CA PHE A 150 33.90 3.52 10.95
C PHE A 150 35.40 3.22 11.11
N ASP A 151 36.06 3.76 12.13
CA ASP A 151 37.49 3.47 12.34
C ASP A 151 37.72 2.01 12.74
N HIS A 152 36.82 1.45 13.54
CA HIS A 152 36.85 0.05 13.93
C HIS A 152 36.86 -0.92 12.72
N LEU A 153 36.26 -0.55 11.59
CA LEU A 153 36.32 -1.37 10.36
C LEU A 153 37.74 -1.54 9.82
N VAL A 154 38.63 -0.58 10.09
CA VAL A 154 40.04 -0.61 9.70
C VAL A 154 40.89 -1.24 10.78
N ASP A 155 40.62 -0.87 12.03
CA ASP A 155 41.47 -1.24 13.17
C ASP A 155 41.32 -2.73 13.56
N ASP A 156 40.15 -3.34 13.33
CA ASP A 156 39.91 -4.78 13.57
C ASP A 156 39.26 -5.47 12.35
N PRO A 157 40.03 -5.81 11.30
CA PRO A 157 39.52 -6.52 10.13
C PRO A 157 38.96 -7.91 10.45
N ASP A 158 39.42 -8.54 11.53
CA ASP A 158 38.94 -9.86 11.95
C ASP A 158 37.50 -9.77 12.47
N SER A 159 37.14 -8.71 13.19
CA SER A 159 35.75 -8.46 13.57
C SER A 159 34.84 -8.29 12.37
N VAL A 160 35.30 -7.61 11.32
CA VAL A 160 34.54 -7.42 10.08
C VAL A 160 34.32 -8.76 9.40
N ASN A 161 35.35 -9.61 9.32
CA ASN A 161 35.24 -10.96 8.76
C ASN A 161 34.26 -11.84 9.57
N ARG A 162 34.30 -11.77 10.91
CA ARG A 162 33.32 -12.45 11.77
C ARG A 162 31.90 -11.97 11.50
N ALA A 163 31.69 -10.66 11.39
CA ALA A 163 30.40 -10.06 11.08
C ALA A 163 29.88 -10.49 9.68
N ARG A 164 30.75 -10.57 8.66
CA ARG A 164 30.36 -11.08 7.32
C ARG A 164 29.91 -12.54 7.34
N GLN A 165 30.62 -13.39 8.09
CA GLN A 165 30.22 -14.80 8.24
C GLN A 165 28.90 -14.91 9.02
N ALA A 166 28.75 -14.10 10.07
CA ALA A 166 27.52 -14.02 10.85
C ALA A 166 26.33 -13.57 10.01
N ALA A 167 26.53 -12.60 9.10
CA ALA A 167 25.51 -12.10 8.19
C ALA A 167 24.98 -13.23 7.28
N ARG A 168 25.88 -14.01 6.67
CA ARG A 168 25.50 -15.18 5.85
C ARG A 168 24.76 -16.24 6.67
N ARG A 169 25.24 -16.55 7.88
CA ARG A 169 24.57 -17.49 8.80
C ARG A 169 23.16 -17.00 9.19
N ARG A 170 23.04 -15.72 9.54
CA ARG A 170 21.76 -15.10 9.92
C ARG A 170 20.77 -15.18 8.76
N HIS A 171 21.23 -14.87 7.55
CA HIS A 171 20.41 -14.96 6.34
C HIS A 171 19.92 -16.39 6.08
N SER A 172 20.81 -17.38 6.06
CA SER A 172 20.41 -18.77 5.78
C SER A 172 19.49 -19.36 6.85
N GLN A 173 19.70 -19.00 8.11
CA GLN A 173 18.90 -19.52 9.21
C GLN A 173 17.49 -18.90 9.31
N MET A 174 17.29 -17.66 8.85
CA MET A 174 16.08 -16.90 9.16
C MET A 174 15.34 -16.36 7.93
N PHE A 175 16.04 -16.11 6.82
CA PHE A 175 15.52 -15.31 5.70
C PHE A 175 15.50 -16.05 4.36
N GLU A 176 15.71 -17.36 4.36
CA GLU A 176 15.52 -18.24 3.20
C GLU A 176 14.04 -18.55 2.96
N TRP A 177 13.62 -18.45 1.69
CA TRP A 177 12.22 -18.65 1.29
C TRP A 177 11.63 -20.00 1.70
N PRO A 178 12.32 -21.16 1.52
CA PRO A 178 11.79 -22.45 1.97
C PRO A 178 11.41 -22.45 3.46
N ARG A 179 12.26 -21.88 4.31
CA ARG A 179 12.02 -21.84 5.76
C ARG A 179 10.92 -20.85 6.14
N ILE A 180 10.87 -19.69 5.49
CA ILE A 180 9.78 -18.73 5.68
C ILE A 180 8.45 -19.42 5.30
N PHE A 181 8.43 -20.11 4.15
CA PHE A 181 7.28 -20.86 3.68
C PHE A 181 6.83 -21.92 4.70
N ASP A 182 7.76 -22.73 5.21
CA ASP A 182 7.47 -23.74 6.24
C ASP A 182 6.81 -23.13 7.50
N ARG A 183 7.28 -21.95 7.94
CA ARG A 183 6.70 -21.25 9.10
C ARG A 183 5.29 -20.73 8.81
N TYR A 184 5.07 -20.15 7.62
CA TYR A 184 3.73 -19.73 7.20
C TYR A 184 2.79 -20.93 7.10
N GLN A 185 3.24 -22.04 6.51
CA GLN A 185 2.50 -23.29 6.42
C GLN A 185 2.13 -23.83 7.81
N ALA A 186 3.05 -23.82 8.77
CA ALA A 186 2.78 -24.24 10.14
C ALA A 186 1.70 -23.39 10.82
N VAL A 187 1.77 -22.06 10.70
CA VAL A 187 0.76 -21.14 11.27
C VAL A 187 -0.60 -21.35 10.62
N CYS A 188 -0.65 -21.43 9.28
CA CYS A 188 -1.88 -21.73 8.55
C CYS A 188 -2.47 -23.09 8.97
N SER A 189 -1.63 -24.10 9.14
CA SER A 189 -2.07 -25.44 9.57
C SER A 189 -2.63 -25.43 10.99
N GLN A 190 -2.04 -24.68 11.91
CA GLN A 190 -2.53 -24.50 13.29
C GLN A 190 -3.88 -23.78 13.33
N LEU A 191 -4.07 -22.76 12.49
CA LEU A 191 -5.34 -22.02 12.40
C LEU A 191 -6.47 -22.89 11.80
N ILE A 192 -6.13 -23.80 10.87
CA ILE A 192 -7.09 -24.73 10.27
C ILE A 192 -7.43 -25.88 11.22
N SER A 193 -6.44 -26.46 11.89
CA SER A 193 -6.64 -27.57 12.85
C SER A 193 -7.34 -27.15 14.14
N GLY A 194 -7.29 -25.87 14.53
CA GLY A 194 -8.07 -25.31 15.64
C GLY A 194 -9.60 -25.31 15.43
N ARG A 195 -10.10 -25.49 14.19
CA ARG A 195 -11.55 -25.55 13.87
C ARG A 195 -12.05 -26.93 13.44
N MET A 196 -11.18 -27.92 13.30
CA MET A 196 -11.55 -29.23 12.73
C MET A 196 -11.06 -30.39 13.58
N SER A 197 -11.84 -30.81 14.58
CA SER A 197 -11.52 -32.02 15.35
C SER A 197 -12.67 -33.03 15.54
N ARG A 198 -13.78 -32.92 14.79
CA ARG A 198 -14.85 -33.95 14.85
C ARG A 198 -15.41 -34.42 13.51
N VAL A 199 -15.27 -33.65 12.44
CA VAL A 199 -15.88 -33.96 11.13
C VAL A 199 -14.98 -34.83 10.23
N MET A 200 -13.66 -34.77 10.42
CA MET A 200 -12.70 -35.42 9.50
C MET A 200 -12.55 -36.93 9.73
N VAL A 201 -12.81 -37.43 10.95
CA VAL A 201 -12.70 -38.87 11.27
C VAL A 201 -13.85 -39.68 10.68
N LEU A 202 -15.03 -39.06 10.46
CA LEU A 202 -16.18 -39.72 9.83
C LEU A 202 -16.11 -39.73 8.29
N LEU A 203 -15.36 -38.80 7.68
CA LEU A 203 -15.26 -38.69 6.22
C LEU A 203 -14.27 -39.72 5.63
N VAL A 204 -13.20 -40.04 6.36
CA VAL A 204 -12.17 -41.02 5.93
C VAL A 204 -12.71 -42.46 5.93
N ALA A 205 -13.70 -42.77 6.77
CA ALA A 205 -14.33 -44.10 6.79
C ALA A 205 -15.31 -44.34 5.63
N LEU A 206 -15.87 -43.28 5.04
CA LEU A 206 -16.85 -43.39 3.94
C LEU A 206 -16.19 -43.46 2.55
N LEU A 207 -14.97 -42.94 2.40
CA LEU A 207 -14.22 -42.93 1.14
C LEU A 207 -13.48 -44.25 0.83
N ALA A 208 -13.42 -45.17 1.78
CA ALA A 208 -12.77 -46.47 1.61
C ALA A 208 -13.63 -47.53 0.88
N SER A 209 -14.87 -47.22 0.50
CA SER A 209 -15.85 -48.20 -0.02
C SER A 209 -16.08 -48.18 -1.54
N LEU A 210 -15.42 -47.31 -2.29
CA LEU A 210 -15.64 -47.16 -3.74
C LEU A 210 -14.31 -47.27 -4.50
N GLN A 211 -13.80 -48.49 -4.64
CA GLN A 211 -12.82 -48.79 -5.68
C GLN A 211 -13.48 -49.68 -6.73
N SER A 212 -13.83 -49.07 -7.85
CA SER A 212 -14.05 -49.73 -9.13
C SER A 212 -13.23 -48.94 -10.15
N GLY A 213 -12.07 -49.45 -10.51
CA GLY A 213 -11.22 -48.82 -11.53
C GLY A 213 -11.85 -49.02 -12.92
N PRO A 214 -11.81 -48.00 -13.81
CA PRO A 214 -12.26 -48.18 -15.18
C PRO A 214 -11.30 -49.11 -15.93
N ALA A 215 -11.86 -49.93 -16.82
CA ALA A 215 -11.12 -50.76 -17.75
C ALA A 215 -10.23 -49.89 -18.65
N ARG A 216 -8.98 -50.32 -18.89
CA ARG A 216 -8.05 -49.69 -19.85
C ARG A 216 -8.72 -49.65 -21.23
N SER A 217 -8.96 -48.45 -21.76
CA SER A 217 -9.21 -48.27 -23.19
C SER A 217 -7.91 -48.57 -23.94
N GLU A 218 -7.93 -49.56 -24.81
CA GLU A 218 -6.80 -49.91 -25.68
C GLU A 218 -6.48 -48.73 -26.62
N TYR A 219 -5.20 -48.38 -26.79
CA TYR A 219 -4.80 -47.25 -27.62
C TYR A 219 -5.09 -47.51 -29.10
N ILE A 220 -5.78 -46.58 -29.77
CA ILE A 220 -6.12 -46.66 -31.19
C ILE A 220 -5.14 -45.80 -32.00
N LEU A 221 -4.50 -46.41 -32.99
CA LEU A 221 -3.56 -45.74 -33.89
C LEU A 221 -4.26 -44.71 -34.77
N GLY A 222 -3.63 -43.55 -34.96
CA GLY A 222 -4.13 -42.50 -35.84
C GLY A 222 -3.03 -41.87 -36.71
N PRO A 223 -3.41 -41.06 -37.72
CA PRO A 223 -2.45 -40.34 -38.55
C PRO A 223 -1.49 -39.49 -37.72
N GLY A 224 -0.19 -39.54 -38.04
CA GLY A 224 0.87 -38.82 -37.33
C GLY A 224 1.56 -39.60 -36.21
N ASP A 225 1.06 -40.77 -35.81
CA ASP A 225 1.76 -41.65 -34.87
C ASP A 225 3.01 -42.25 -35.53
N LYS A 226 4.11 -42.33 -34.78
CA LYS A 226 5.34 -43.02 -35.22
C LYS A 226 5.44 -44.36 -34.51
N LEU A 227 5.63 -45.42 -35.28
CA LEU A 227 5.67 -46.80 -34.82
C LEU A 227 7.08 -47.34 -34.99
N ASP A 228 7.61 -47.97 -33.95
CA ASP A 228 8.81 -48.79 -34.06
C ASP A 228 8.35 -50.23 -34.35
N ILE A 229 8.66 -50.69 -35.57
CA ILE A 229 8.23 -51.99 -36.08
C ILE A 229 9.43 -52.90 -36.18
N SER A 230 9.37 -54.02 -35.46
CA SER A 230 10.40 -55.07 -35.50
C SER A 230 9.79 -56.35 -36.01
N VAL A 231 10.18 -56.76 -37.22
CA VAL A 231 9.78 -58.05 -37.81
C VAL A 231 10.95 -59.02 -37.71
N SER A 232 10.70 -60.22 -37.20
CA SER A 232 11.72 -61.28 -37.08
C SER A 232 12.46 -61.52 -38.41
N GLY A 233 13.80 -61.41 -38.38
CA GLY A 233 14.66 -61.52 -39.57
C GLY A 233 14.91 -60.23 -40.36
N SER A 234 14.38 -59.09 -39.92
CA SER A 234 14.60 -57.77 -40.54
C SER A 234 15.16 -56.74 -39.56
N THR A 235 15.75 -55.66 -40.08
CA THR A 235 16.17 -54.53 -39.23
C THR A 235 14.95 -53.76 -38.72
N PRO A 236 14.89 -53.44 -37.41
CA PRO A 236 13.86 -52.54 -36.87
C PRO A 236 13.86 -51.23 -37.66
N HIS A 237 12.67 -50.77 -38.04
CA HIS A 237 12.53 -49.49 -38.72
C HIS A 237 11.34 -48.73 -38.17
N ARG A 238 11.49 -47.40 -38.16
CA ARG A 238 10.46 -46.49 -37.69
C ARG A 238 9.60 -46.08 -38.87
N ALA A 239 8.30 -46.31 -38.76
CA ALA A 239 7.32 -45.95 -39.78
C ALA A 239 6.30 -44.96 -39.21
N THR A 240 5.87 -44.00 -40.02
CA THR A 240 4.85 -43.02 -39.61
C THR A 240 3.52 -43.39 -40.25
N VAL A 241 2.42 -43.28 -39.49
CA VAL A 241 1.07 -43.40 -40.04
C VAL A 241 0.78 -42.17 -40.89
N ASN A 242 0.66 -42.36 -42.20
CA ASN A 242 0.42 -41.28 -43.15
C ASN A 242 -1.00 -40.70 -43.02
N ALA A 243 -1.26 -39.57 -43.68
CA ALA A 243 -2.55 -38.88 -43.65
C ALA A 243 -3.72 -39.71 -44.21
N ASP A 244 -3.44 -40.70 -45.06
CA ASP A 244 -4.38 -41.69 -45.59
C ASP A 244 -4.61 -42.89 -44.64
N GLY A 245 -3.98 -42.88 -43.46
CA GLY A 245 -4.11 -43.91 -42.44
C GLY A 245 -3.29 -45.17 -42.70
N GLN A 246 -2.39 -45.13 -43.71
CA GLN A 246 -1.58 -46.28 -44.10
C GLN A 246 -0.12 -46.14 -43.63
N VAL A 247 0.51 -47.29 -43.40
CA VAL A 247 1.93 -47.41 -43.06
C VAL A 247 2.63 -48.20 -44.16
N ALA A 248 3.74 -47.68 -44.66
CA ALA A 248 4.54 -48.33 -45.68
C ALA A 248 5.40 -49.43 -45.05
N MET A 249 5.17 -50.68 -45.44
CA MET A 249 5.89 -51.86 -44.95
C MET A 249 6.80 -52.46 -46.03
N PRO A 250 8.07 -52.78 -45.70
CA PRO A 250 8.99 -53.45 -46.62
C PRO A 250 8.40 -54.78 -47.13
N HIS A 251 8.45 -54.99 -48.46
CA HIS A 251 7.98 -56.19 -49.17
C HIS A 251 6.46 -56.48 -49.14
N VAL A 252 5.68 -55.79 -48.30
CA VAL A 252 4.21 -55.93 -48.21
C VAL A 252 3.47 -54.76 -48.85
N GLY A 253 4.09 -53.57 -48.90
CA GLY A 253 3.49 -52.35 -49.43
C GLY A 253 2.76 -51.56 -48.35
N TYR A 254 1.74 -50.78 -48.73
CA TYR A 254 0.98 -49.97 -47.78
C TYR A 254 -0.07 -50.80 -47.04
N VAL A 255 -0.09 -50.70 -45.71
CA VAL A 255 -1.06 -51.38 -44.84
C VAL A 255 -1.85 -50.35 -44.05
N ALA A 256 -3.18 -50.41 -44.10
CA ALA A 256 -4.04 -49.55 -43.31
C ALA A 256 -4.01 -49.97 -41.84
N LEU A 257 -3.47 -49.10 -40.98
CA LEU A 257 -3.34 -49.33 -39.53
C LEU A 257 -4.07 -48.29 -38.69
N ALA A 258 -4.48 -47.17 -39.27
CA ALA A 258 -5.29 -46.17 -38.56
C ALA A 258 -6.67 -46.75 -38.17
N GLY A 259 -7.12 -46.44 -36.95
CA GLY A 259 -8.38 -46.93 -36.40
C GLY A 259 -8.29 -48.31 -35.73
N LEU A 260 -7.10 -48.95 -35.72
CA LEU A 260 -6.87 -50.23 -35.05
C LEU A 260 -6.18 -50.05 -33.69
N SER A 261 -6.47 -50.96 -32.75
CA SER A 261 -5.65 -51.09 -31.53
C SER A 261 -4.27 -51.68 -31.87
N LEU A 262 -3.29 -51.53 -30.99
CA LEU A 262 -1.94 -52.10 -31.22
C LEU A 262 -1.97 -53.61 -31.46
N SER A 263 -2.80 -54.33 -30.72
CA SER A 263 -3.00 -55.78 -30.86
C SER A 263 -3.68 -56.13 -32.20
N ALA A 264 -4.69 -55.37 -32.61
CA ALA A 264 -5.35 -55.55 -33.91
C ALA A 264 -4.45 -55.16 -35.09
N ALA A 265 -3.63 -54.12 -34.95
CA ALA A 265 -2.65 -53.68 -35.95
C ALA A 265 -1.53 -54.72 -36.13
N GLN A 266 -1.06 -55.33 -35.04
CA GLN A 266 -0.10 -56.43 -35.07
C GLN A 266 -0.66 -57.64 -35.83
N SER A 267 -1.88 -58.07 -35.51
CA SER A 267 -2.57 -59.15 -36.23
C SER A 267 -2.76 -58.82 -37.72
N ARG A 268 -3.16 -57.58 -38.03
CA ARG A 268 -3.36 -57.12 -39.41
C ARG A 268 -2.07 -57.14 -40.22
N LEU A 269 -0.95 -56.77 -39.60
CA LEU A 269 0.38 -56.86 -40.21
C LEU A 269 0.79 -58.33 -40.41
N GLN A 270 0.58 -59.21 -39.41
CA GLN A 270 0.88 -60.63 -39.54
C GLN A 270 0.12 -61.27 -40.72
N ASP A 271 -1.17 -60.97 -40.85
CA ASP A 271 -1.99 -61.42 -41.98
C ASP A 271 -1.46 -60.86 -43.31
N ALA A 272 -1.08 -59.58 -43.37
CA ALA A 272 -0.55 -58.96 -44.58
C ALA A 272 0.80 -59.55 -45.03
N TYR A 273 1.67 -59.92 -44.08
CA TYR A 273 2.95 -60.61 -44.37
C TYR A 273 2.74 -62.07 -44.81
N ARG A 274 1.73 -62.75 -44.24
CA ARG A 274 1.32 -64.12 -44.61
C ARG A 274 0.70 -64.17 -46.01
N ASP A 275 -0.25 -63.28 -46.31
CA ASP A 275 -0.99 -63.23 -47.58
C ASP A 275 -0.07 -62.96 -48.79
N LYS A 276 0.99 -62.18 -48.59
CA LYS A 276 1.99 -61.87 -49.62
C LYS A 276 3.11 -62.92 -49.74
N ARG A 277 3.05 -64.01 -48.96
CA ARG A 277 4.06 -65.09 -48.88
C ARG A 277 5.48 -64.60 -48.59
N VAL A 278 5.61 -63.50 -47.84
CA VAL A 278 6.92 -62.92 -47.49
C VAL A 278 7.51 -63.65 -46.29
N LEU A 279 6.69 -63.95 -45.26
CA LEU A 279 7.03 -64.75 -44.08
C LEU A 279 5.78 -65.55 -43.65
N LEU A 280 5.92 -66.87 -43.42
CA LEU A 280 4.79 -67.73 -43.02
C LEU A 280 4.43 -67.63 -41.53
N ASP A 281 5.45 -67.42 -40.68
CA ASP A 281 5.35 -67.13 -39.24
C ASP A 281 6.19 -65.89 -38.92
N ALA A 282 5.58 -64.71 -39.03
CA ALA A 282 6.23 -63.44 -38.69
C ALA A 282 5.91 -63.06 -37.25
N ASP A 283 6.90 -63.14 -36.36
CA ASP A 283 6.83 -62.46 -35.07
C ASP A 283 7.07 -60.97 -35.30
N ILE A 284 5.99 -60.19 -35.25
CA ILE A 284 6.00 -58.74 -35.44
C ILE A 284 5.78 -58.10 -34.07
N LEU A 285 6.75 -57.34 -33.57
CA LEU A 285 6.61 -56.48 -32.40
C LEU A 285 6.33 -55.06 -32.87
N LEU A 286 5.26 -54.47 -32.35
CA LEU A 286 4.81 -53.12 -32.67
C LEU A 286 4.77 -52.28 -31.39
N ASP A 287 5.54 -51.20 -31.35
CA ASP A 287 5.50 -50.23 -30.26
C ASP A 287 5.33 -48.80 -30.81
N VAL A 288 4.72 -47.91 -30.02
CA VAL A 288 4.54 -46.51 -30.41
C VAL A 288 5.76 -45.71 -29.96
N ALA A 289 6.58 -45.30 -30.93
CA ALA A 289 7.80 -44.53 -30.68
C ALA A 289 7.48 -43.09 -30.25
N GLU A 290 6.51 -42.46 -30.92
CA GLU A 290 6.03 -41.11 -30.60
C GLU A 290 4.52 -41.04 -30.84
N TYR A 291 3.78 -40.65 -29.81
CA TYR A 291 2.36 -40.32 -29.90
C TYR A 291 2.17 -38.94 -30.54
N ARG A 292 1.06 -38.73 -31.26
CA ARG A 292 0.69 -37.39 -31.74
C ARG A 292 0.50 -36.39 -30.58
N PRO A 293 0.84 -35.09 -30.78
CA PRO A 293 0.72 -34.08 -29.74
C PRO A 293 -0.74 -33.76 -29.39
N PHE A 294 -0.95 -33.10 -28.26
CA PHE A 294 -2.21 -32.46 -27.88
C PHE A 294 -2.01 -30.95 -27.82
N TYR A 295 -3.09 -30.17 -27.84
CA TYR A 295 -3.04 -28.71 -27.91
C TYR A 295 -3.69 -28.08 -26.69
N ILE A 296 -3.13 -26.98 -26.21
CA ILE A 296 -3.68 -26.21 -25.09
C ILE A 296 -3.88 -24.76 -25.54
N THR A 297 -5.07 -24.21 -25.29
CA THR A 297 -5.47 -22.84 -25.61
C THR A 297 -6.23 -22.20 -24.43
N GLY A 298 -6.34 -20.87 -24.44
CA GLY A 298 -7.03 -20.11 -23.38
C GLY A 298 -6.07 -19.43 -22.39
N ASP A 299 -6.47 -19.34 -21.12
CA ASP A 299 -5.79 -18.61 -20.04
C ASP A 299 -4.59 -19.42 -19.45
N VAL A 300 -3.66 -19.82 -20.30
CA VAL A 300 -2.43 -20.56 -19.94
C VAL A 300 -1.17 -19.82 -20.40
N ALA A 301 -0.06 -19.94 -19.66
CA ALA A 301 1.13 -19.10 -19.85
C ALA A 301 1.78 -19.25 -21.23
N ARG A 302 1.68 -20.43 -21.83
CA ARG A 302 2.16 -20.71 -23.19
C ARG A 302 1.12 -21.57 -23.92
N PRO A 303 0.22 -20.97 -24.70
CA PRO A 303 -0.67 -21.73 -25.58
C PRO A 303 0.12 -22.40 -26.70
N GLY A 304 -0.22 -23.63 -27.08
CA GLY A 304 0.50 -24.33 -28.14
C GLY A 304 0.34 -25.85 -28.13
N ALA A 305 1.14 -26.51 -28.97
CA ALA A 305 1.20 -27.96 -29.10
C ALA A 305 2.21 -28.57 -28.12
N TYR A 306 1.82 -29.66 -27.46
CA TYR A 306 2.62 -30.35 -26.45
C TYR A 306 2.73 -31.84 -26.76
N ALA A 307 3.92 -32.41 -26.53
CA ALA A 307 4.17 -33.84 -26.70
C ALA A 307 3.37 -34.64 -25.67
N PHE A 308 2.67 -35.67 -26.12
CA PHE A 308 1.88 -36.53 -25.25
C PHE A 308 2.76 -37.51 -24.48
N GLN A 309 2.38 -37.77 -23.22
CA GLN A 309 2.97 -38.81 -22.38
C GLN A 309 1.85 -39.68 -21.77
N PRO A 310 2.05 -41.00 -21.63
CA PRO A 310 1.08 -41.86 -20.98
C PRO A 310 0.71 -41.38 -19.57
N ASN A 311 -0.57 -41.46 -19.22
CA ASN A 311 -1.16 -41.02 -17.94
C ASN A 311 -1.11 -39.50 -17.69
N ILE A 312 -0.95 -38.68 -18.73
CA ILE A 312 -1.07 -37.23 -18.60
C ILE A 312 -2.54 -36.82 -18.36
N THR A 313 -2.74 -35.87 -17.45
CA THR A 313 -4.06 -35.30 -17.10
C THR A 313 -4.08 -33.81 -17.47
N VAL A 314 -5.26 -33.20 -17.44
CA VAL A 314 -5.41 -31.75 -17.66
C VAL A 314 -4.48 -30.95 -16.73
N ARG A 315 -4.35 -31.35 -15.46
CA ARG A 315 -3.43 -30.73 -14.49
C ARG A 315 -1.98 -30.74 -14.95
N HIS A 316 -1.52 -31.89 -15.45
CA HIS A 316 -0.17 -32.02 -16.00
C HIS A 316 0.01 -31.19 -17.28
N ALA A 317 -1.00 -31.19 -18.16
CA ALA A 317 -1.01 -30.37 -19.38
C ALA A 317 -0.88 -28.87 -19.07
N VAL A 318 -1.70 -28.33 -18.15
CA VAL A 318 -1.64 -26.92 -17.74
C VAL A 318 -0.28 -26.60 -17.09
N ALA A 319 0.29 -27.52 -16.32
CA ALA A 319 1.63 -27.34 -15.75
C ALA A 319 2.72 -27.27 -16.83
N LEU A 320 2.66 -28.13 -17.86
CA LEU A 320 3.56 -28.08 -19.02
C LEU A 320 3.40 -26.79 -19.83
N ALA A 321 2.21 -26.20 -19.84
CA ALA A 321 1.94 -24.90 -20.43
C ALA A 321 2.55 -23.73 -19.63
N GLY A 322 3.21 -23.98 -18.50
CA GLY A 322 3.77 -22.94 -17.63
C GLY A 322 2.79 -22.43 -16.56
N GLY A 323 1.68 -23.14 -16.34
CA GLY A 323 0.62 -22.74 -15.42
C GLY A 323 -0.43 -21.84 -16.05
N ILE A 324 -1.39 -21.41 -15.24
CA ILE A 324 -2.46 -20.48 -15.64
C ILE A 324 -1.84 -19.10 -15.87
N ASP A 325 -2.09 -18.50 -17.04
CA ASP A 325 -1.70 -17.12 -17.28
C ASP A 325 -2.75 -16.19 -16.67
N MET A 326 -2.42 -15.61 -15.52
CA MET A 326 -3.24 -14.56 -14.94
C MET A 326 -3.13 -13.23 -15.72
N VAL A 327 -2.25 -13.16 -16.73
CA VAL A 327 -1.76 -11.93 -17.36
C VAL A 327 -2.33 -11.75 -18.76
N ARG A 328 -3.66 -11.81 -18.89
CA ARG A 328 -4.34 -10.98 -19.91
C ARG A 328 -4.60 -9.55 -19.45
N PHE A 329 -4.29 -9.21 -18.20
CA PHE A 329 -4.23 -7.82 -17.75
C PHE A 329 -2.85 -7.23 -18.10
N HIS A 330 -2.80 -6.42 -19.15
CA HIS A 330 -1.62 -5.63 -19.56
C HIS A 330 -1.22 -4.60 -18.47
N PHE A 331 -0.64 -5.04 -17.37
CA PHE A 331 0.05 -4.18 -16.41
C PHE A 331 1.32 -4.89 -15.97
N GLY A 332 2.46 -4.50 -16.57
CA GLY A 332 3.75 -5.20 -16.55
C GLY A 332 4.49 -5.35 -15.22
N GLU A 333 3.81 -5.59 -14.09
CA GLU A 333 4.45 -5.72 -12.77
C GLU A 333 3.80 -6.79 -11.87
N ASN A 334 4.62 -7.40 -11.00
CA ASN A 334 4.34 -8.60 -10.21
C ASN A 334 3.11 -8.46 -9.27
N PRO A 335 2.08 -9.34 -9.36
CA PRO A 335 0.87 -9.30 -8.54
C PRO A 335 1.10 -9.38 -7.02
N PHE A 336 2.19 -9.99 -6.57
CA PHE A 336 2.49 -10.19 -5.15
C PHE A 336 2.95 -8.90 -4.44
N ILE A 337 3.68 -8.03 -5.14
CA ILE A 337 4.16 -6.74 -4.61
C ILE A 337 3.00 -5.74 -4.52
N ARG A 338 2.09 -5.77 -5.51
CA ARG A 338 0.92 -4.88 -5.52
C ARG A 338 -0.07 -5.13 -4.37
N GLY A 339 -0.18 -6.36 -3.87
CA GLY A 339 -1.08 -6.66 -2.76
C GLY A 339 -0.68 -5.95 -1.46
N THR A 340 0.62 -5.81 -1.19
CA THR A 340 1.11 -5.07 -0.02
C THR A 340 1.03 -3.56 -0.24
N ASP A 341 1.33 -3.08 -1.44
CA ASP A 341 1.25 -1.66 -1.78
C ASP A 341 -0.18 -1.14 -1.71
N LEU A 342 -1.13 -1.88 -2.28
CA LEU A 342 -2.56 -1.53 -2.22
C LEU A 342 -3.12 -1.59 -0.79
N ARG A 343 -2.61 -2.50 0.05
CA ARG A 343 -2.98 -2.52 1.47
C ARG A 343 -2.46 -1.28 2.19
N ASN A 344 -1.19 -0.92 2.00
CA ASN A 344 -0.61 0.28 2.60
C ASN A 344 -1.32 1.54 2.11
N GLU A 345 -1.67 1.61 0.82
CA GLU A 345 -2.44 2.71 0.23
C GLU A 345 -3.86 2.79 0.84
N TYR A 346 -4.52 1.65 1.01
CA TYR A 346 -5.83 1.57 1.68
C TYR A 346 -5.74 2.03 3.14
N GLU A 347 -4.78 1.51 3.90
CA GLU A 347 -4.59 1.87 5.30
C GLU A 347 -4.26 3.37 5.44
N GLY A 348 -3.39 3.92 4.60
CA GLY A 348 -3.09 5.36 4.57
C GLY A 348 -4.33 6.21 4.26
N ALA A 349 -5.11 5.83 3.25
CA ALA A 349 -6.35 6.52 2.92
C ALA A 349 -7.40 6.41 4.04
N ALA A 350 -7.46 5.28 4.77
CA ALA A 350 -8.37 5.07 5.88
C ALA A 350 -8.03 5.92 7.10
N ILE A 351 -6.73 6.10 7.41
CA ILE A 351 -6.28 7.05 8.45
C ILE A 351 -6.72 8.46 8.08
N GLU A 352 -6.49 8.86 6.83
CA GLU A 352 -6.83 10.21 6.37
C GLU A 352 -8.34 10.44 6.42
N ASN A 353 -9.15 9.46 6.00
CA ASN A 353 -10.60 9.51 6.16
C ASN A 353 -11.02 9.71 7.61
N PHE A 354 -10.39 8.99 8.55
CA PHE A 354 -10.68 9.14 9.98
C PHE A 354 -10.34 10.54 10.48
N ARG A 355 -9.17 11.07 10.14
CA ARG A 355 -8.77 12.45 10.49
C ARG A 355 -9.73 13.50 9.94
N ILE A 356 -10.12 13.38 8.67
CA ILE A 356 -11.09 14.29 8.04
C ILE A 356 -12.42 14.24 8.79
N GLN A 357 -12.90 13.05 9.17
CA GLN A 357 -14.13 12.90 9.95
C GLN A 357 -14.02 13.50 11.36
N LEU A 358 -12.89 13.31 12.06
CA LEU A 358 -12.67 13.94 13.37
C LEU A 358 -12.75 15.46 13.27
N ARG A 359 -12.06 16.05 12.28
CA ARG A 359 -12.12 17.49 12.02
C ARG A 359 -13.55 17.95 11.69
N ARG A 360 -14.32 17.17 10.92
CA ARG A 360 -15.72 17.48 10.64
C ARG A 360 -16.55 17.58 11.93
N ARG A 361 -16.39 16.60 12.83
CA ARG A 361 -17.10 16.58 14.12
C ARG A 361 -16.70 17.73 15.02
N ARG A 362 -15.41 18.11 15.05
CA ARG A 362 -14.96 19.33 15.74
C ARG A 362 -15.66 20.56 15.17
N LEU A 363 -15.63 20.76 13.85
CA LEU A 363 -16.25 21.91 13.19
C LEU A 363 -17.76 21.98 13.43
N GLU A 364 -18.46 20.84 13.35
CA GLU A 364 -19.89 20.73 13.67
C GLU A 364 -20.17 21.07 15.15
N ALA A 365 -19.29 20.67 16.07
CA ALA A 365 -19.42 21.01 17.49
C ALA A 365 -19.16 22.50 17.75
N GLU A 366 -18.13 23.09 17.15
CA GLU A 366 -17.83 24.53 17.23
C GLU A 366 -18.98 25.36 16.67
N MET A 367 -19.56 24.95 15.54
CA MET A 367 -20.71 25.61 14.92
C MET A 367 -21.96 25.56 15.82
N ASN A 368 -22.14 24.48 16.57
CA ASN A 368 -23.21 24.34 17.56
C ASN A 368 -22.87 24.96 18.93
N GLY A 369 -21.69 25.59 19.08
CA GLY A 369 -21.23 26.19 20.34
C GLY A 369 -20.97 25.19 21.47
N LYS A 370 -20.72 23.92 21.15
CA LYS A 370 -20.42 22.87 22.13
C LYS A 370 -18.92 22.82 22.41
N ALA A 371 -18.54 22.75 23.69
CA ALA A 371 -17.14 22.62 24.11
C ALA A 371 -16.63 21.17 24.16
N ASP A 372 -17.51 20.20 23.90
CA ASP A 372 -17.20 18.78 23.85
C ASP A 372 -18.04 18.10 22.77
N ALA A 373 -17.48 17.05 22.16
CA ALA A 373 -18.09 16.31 21.06
C ALA A 373 -17.72 14.83 21.14
N ASP A 374 -18.61 13.98 20.64
CA ASP A 374 -18.32 12.57 20.49
C ASP A 374 -17.49 12.32 19.23
N PHE A 375 -16.20 12.05 19.44
CA PHE A 375 -15.25 11.74 18.36
C PHE A 375 -15.27 10.27 17.92
N GLY A 376 -16.08 9.42 18.58
CA GLY A 376 -16.24 8.01 18.24
C GLY A 376 -15.00 7.16 18.49
N ASP A 377 -15.15 5.85 18.26
CA ASP A 377 -14.06 4.90 18.42
C ASP A 377 -13.14 4.91 17.19
N ALA A 378 -11.85 4.70 17.43
CA ALA A 378 -10.86 4.55 16.37
C ALA A 378 -11.16 3.27 15.55
N PRO A 379 -11.08 3.32 14.20
CA PRO A 379 -11.26 2.15 13.38
C PRO A 379 -10.21 1.08 13.70
N SER A 380 -10.59 -0.20 13.63
CA SER A 380 -9.72 -1.35 13.85
C SER A 380 -8.74 -1.55 12.67
N LEU A 381 -7.75 -0.66 12.57
CA LEU A 381 -6.67 -0.73 11.59
C LEU A 381 -5.46 -1.48 12.16
N THR A 382 -4.59 -2.01 11.28
CA THR A 382 -3.33 -2.69 11.66
C THR A 382 -2.31 -1.76 12.36
N ILE A 383 -2.63 -0.48 12.49
CA ILE A 383 -1.79 0.58 13.03
C ILE A 383 -1.86 0.59 14.55
N SER A 384 -0.80 1.07 15.22
CA SER A 384 -0.79 1.26 16.66
C SER A 384 -1.96 2.15 17.11
N PRO A 385 -2.85 1.67 17.99
CA PRO A 385 -3.97 2.46 18.54
C PRO A 385 -3.55 3.82 19.11
N ALA A 386 -2.32 3.93 19.62
CA ALA A 386 -1.78 5.14 20.22
C ALA A 386 -1.78 6.36 19.27
N ALA A 387 -1.49 6.17 17.97
CA ALA A 387 -1.43 7.28 17.01
C ALA A 387 -2.83 7.80 16.63
N LEU A 388 -3.84 6.94 16.68
CA LEU A 388 -5.24 7.32 16.44
C LEU A 388 -5.81 8.04 17.68
N ASP A 389 -5.47 7.57 18.88
CA ASP A 389 -5.85 8.22 20.14
C ASP A 389 -5.23 9.62 20.28
N GLU A 390 -3.98 9.79 19.85
CA GLU A 390 -3.32 11.11 19.82
C GLU A 390 -4.07 12.09 18.91
N ALA A 391 -4.49 11.66 17.72
CA ALA A 391 -5.26 12.50 16.80
C ALA A 391 -6.61 12.93 17.39
N VAL A 392 -7.33 12.01 18.06
CA VAL A 392 -8.58 12.33 18.77
C VAL A 392 -8.32 13.34 19.90
N THR A 393 -7.25 13.15 20.66
CA THR A 393 -6.89 14.03 21.78
C THR A 393 -6.58 15.44 21.29
N LEU A 394 -5.86 15.56 20.17
CA LEU A 394 -5.53 16.84 19.57
C LEU A 394 -6.77 17.62 19.10
N GLU A 395 -7.71 16.95 18.43
CA GLU A 395 -8.96 17.59 17.97
C GLU A 395 -9.85 18.02 19.15
N LYS A 396 -9.91 17.22 20.23
CA LYS A 396 -10.59 17.60 21.48
C LYS A 396 -9.97 18.84 22.11
N GLN A 397 -8.64 18.92 22.14
CA GLN A 397 -7.94 20.08 22.68
C GLN A 397 -8.21 21.33 21.86
N GLN A 398 -8.14 21.25 20.52
CA GLN A 398 -8.46 22.36 19.63
C GLN A 398 -9.89 22.86 19.81
N LEU A 399 -10.87 21.94 19.88
CA LEU A 399 -12.29 22.29 20.13
C LEU A 399 -12.44 23.15 21.37
N LYS A 400 -11.81 22.71 22.47
CA LYS A 400 -11.89 23.37 23.77
C LYS A 400 -11.24 24.75 23.73
N GLU A 401 -10.04 24.85 23.16
CA GLU A 401 -9.28 26.11 23.08
C GLU A 401 -10.01 27.15 22.20
N HIS A 402 -10.46 26.75 21.01
CA HIS A 402 -11.19 27.64 20.11
C HIS A 402 -12.52 28.13 20.69
N THR A 403 -13.29 27.22 21.31
CA THR A 403 -14.56 27.58 21.93
C THR A 403 -14.34 28.52 23.11
N ALA A 404 -13.35 28.25 23.96
CA ALA A 404 -13.04 29.11 25.11
C ALA A 404 -12.56 30.51 24.68
N LEU A 405 -11.70 30.60 23.65
CA LEU A 405 -11.22 31.87 23.14
C LEU A 405 -12.36 32.72 22.58
N PHE A 406 -13.20 32.12 21.73
CA PHE A 406 -14.35 32.82 21.14
C PHE A 406 -15.37 33.25 22.19
N GLN A 407 -15.69 32.39 23.17
CA GLN A 407 -16.59 32.75 24.27
C GLN A 407 -16.05 33.90 25.11
N LYS A 408 -14.73 33.95 25.35
CA LYS A 408 -14.07 35.04 26.08
C LYS A 408 -14.13 36.37 25.34
N GLU A 409 -13.97 36.36 24.02
CA GLU A 409 -14.08 37.56 23.19
C GLU A 409 -15.52 38.08 23.11
N VAL A 410 -16.49 37.18 22.94
CA VAL A 410 -17.91 37.54 22.96
C VAL A 410 -18.33 38.08 24.32
N SER A 411 -17.87 37.49 25.43
CA SER A 411 -18.21 37.96 26.77
C SER A 411 -17.59 39.31 27.09
N SER A 412 -16.34 39.57 26.69
CA SER A 412 -15.70 40.88 26.91
C SER A 412 -16.40 42.01 26.14
N LEU A 413 -16.82 41.75 24.90
CA LEU A 413 -17.60 42.72 24.11
C LEU A 413 -18.98 42.98 24.73
N LYS A 414 -19.65 41.93 25.23
CA LYS A 414 -20.93 42.09 25.94
C LYS A 414 -20.79 42.95 27.20
N THR A 415 -19.77 42.69 28.02
CA THR A 415 -19.51 43.52 29.20
C THR A 415 -19.23 44.98 28.83
N ALA A 416 -18.44 45.23 27.78
CA ALA A 416 -18.20 46.60 27.31
C ALA A 416 -19.48 47.30 26.79
N ILE A 417 -20.39 46.55 26.15
CA ILE A 417 -21.70 47.05 25.74
C ILE A 417 -22.55 47.40 26.96
N ASP A 418 -22.59 46.54 27.97
CA ASP A 418 -23.36 46.76 29.20
C ASP A 418 -22.84 48.00 29.96
N ASP A 419 -21.52 48.15 30.07
CA ASP A 419 -20.88 49.33 30.67
C ASP A 419 -21.23 50.61 29.90
N ALA A 420 -21.14 50.58 28.56
CA ALA A 420 -21.49 51.73 27.72
C ALA A 420 -22.98 52.10 27.80
N GLN A 421 -23.87 51.12 27.98
CA GLN A 421 -25.30 51.36 28.23
C GLN A 421 -25.52 52.02 29.59
N HIS A 422 -24.79 51.58 30.62
CA HIS A 422 -24.85 52.18 31.94
C HIS A 422 -24.36 53.64 31.92
N ASP A 423 -23.24 53.91 31.27
CA ASP A 423 -22.71 55.26 31.05
C ASP A 423 -23.70 56.16 30.30
N LEU A 424 -24.37 55.63 29.27
CA LEU A 424 -25.40 56.38 28.56
C LEU A 424 -26.58 56.74 29.47
N SER A 425 -26.97 55.82 30.36
CA SER A 425 -28.05 56.07 31.34
C SER A 425 -27.66 57.16 32.33
N THR A 426 -26.45 57.11 32.89
CA THR A 426 -25.98 58.12 33.85
C THR A 426 -25.84 59.50 33.20
N LEU A 427 -25.33 59.56 31.97
CA LEU A 427 -25.28 60.80 31.18
C LEU A 427 -26.68 61.34 30.88
N ALA A 428 -27.64 60.47 30.55
CA ALA A 428 -29.03 60.88 30.29
C ALA A 428 -29.69 61.48 31.54
N ASP A 429 -29.48 60.89 32.72
CA ASP A 429 -29.99 61.44 33.97
C ASP A 429 -29.30 62.77 34.33
N GLY A 430 -27.98 62.85 34.15
CA GLY A 430 -27.24 64.12 34.29
C GLY A 430 -27.73 65.20 33.33
N MET A 431 -28.10 64.85 32.09
CA MET A 431 -28.67 65.82 31.13
C MET A 431 -30.03 66.35 31.58
N LYS A 432 -30.86 65.54 32.23
CA LYS A 432 -32.14 66.01 32.81
C LYS A 432 -31.88 67.07 33.89
N VAL A 433 -30.91 66.82 34.77
CA VAL A 433 -30.53 67.76 35.85
C VAL A 433 -30.00 69.08 35.28
N ASP A 434 -29.05 69.04 34.35
CA ASP A 434 -28.51 70.26 33.73
C ASP A 434 -29.57 71.01 32.91
N GLY A 435 -30.44 70.28 32.22
CA GLY A 435 -31.53 70.87 31.45
C GLY A 435 -32.54 71.60 32.34
N GLU A 436 -32.87 71.03 33.50
CA GLU A 436 -33.74 71.67 34.48
C GLU A 436 -33.07 72.88 35.13
N SER A 437 -31.79 72.78 35.49
CA SER A 437 -31.00 73.91 36.00
C SER A 437 -30.95 75.07 35.01
N ALA A 438 -30.67 74.79 33.72
CA ALA A 438 -30.67 75.82 32.68
C ALA A 438 -32.04 76.51 32.53
N ARG A 439 -33.15 75.75 32.61
CA ARG A 439 -34.51 76.31 32.58
C ARG A 439 -34.80 77.19 33.79
N GLN A 440 -34.41 76.77 34.99
CA GLN A 440 -34.60 77.56 36.21
C GLN A 440 -33.85 78.89 36.14
N GLU A 441 -32.60 78.88 35.67
CA GLU A 441 -31.79 80.07 35.47
C GLU A 441 -32.39 81.02 34.42
N GLU A 442 -32.97 80.47 33.33
CA GLU A 442 -33.68 81.26 32.31
C GLU A 442 -34.93 81.95 32.86
N VAL A 443 -35.75 81.24 33.65
CA VAL A 443 -36.95 81.79 34.29
C VAL A 443 -36.56 82.90 35.27
N LEU A 444 -35.49 82.70 36.05
CA LEU A 444 -34.98 83.70 36.99
C LEU A 444 -34.45 84.92 36.23
N LEU A 445 -33.72 84.73 35.13
CA LEU A 445 -33.25 85.82 34.28
C LEU A 445 -34.42 86.63 33.70
N ALA A 446 -35.50 85.98 33.23
CA ALA A 446 -36.68 86.66 32.70
C ALA A 446 -37.35 87.53 33.78
N THR A 447 -37.45 87.01 35.01
CA THR A 447 -37.97 87.75 36.17
C THR A 447 -37.08 88.94 36.52
N MET A 448 -35.76 88.75 36.56
CA MET A 448 -34.80 89.83 36.82
C MET A 448 -34.85 90.90 35.73
N ARG A 449 -34.99 90.53 34.46
CA ARG A 449 -35.12 91.47 33.34
C ARG A 449 -36.33 92.38 33.51
N SER A 450 -37.49 91.81 33.86
CA SER A 450 -38.71 92.57 34.16
C SER A 450 -38.53 93.55 35.33
N ASN A 451 -37.84 93.12 36.40
CA ASN A 451 -37.54 93.98 37.55
C ASN A 451 -36.51 95.09 37.23
N PHE A 452 -35.56 94.82 36.34
CA PHE A 452 -34.60 95.81 35.84
C PHE A 452 -35.30 96.88 35.00
N GLU A 453 -36.22 96.49 34.12
CA GLU A 453 -37.05 97.41 33.32
C GLU A 453 -37.92 98.32 34.21
N ARG A 454 -38.29 97.85 35.41
CA ARG A 454 -38.98 98.63 36.44
C ARG A 454 -38.04 99.46 37.33
N GLY A 455 -36.73 99.42 37.11
CA GLY A 455 -35.71 100.18 37.85
C GLY A 455 -35.35 99.64 39.24
N VAL A 456 -35.75 98.41 39.58
CA VAL A 456 -35.65 97.85 40.95
C VAL A 456 -34.31 97.18 41.22
N ILE A 457 -33.57 96.77 40.19
CA ILE A 457 -32.27 96.09 40.32
C ILE A 457 -31.18 96.75 39.45
N PRO A 458 -29.90 96.68 39.85
CA PRO A 458 -28.79 97.25 39.07
C PRO A 458 -28.35 96.35 37.89
N ALA A 459 -27.76 96.97 36.85
CA ALA A 459 -27.40 96.29 35.59
C ALA A 459 -26.35 95.17 35.74
N ASN A 460 -25.44 95.30 36.71
CA ASN A 460 -24.44 94.28 37.01
C ASN A 460 -25.07 92.95 37.42
N ARG A 461 -26.13 92.98 38.25
CA ARG A 461 -26.85 91.76 38.69
C ARG A 461 -27.51 91.04 37.52
N LEU A 462 -28.07 91.79 36.57
CA LEU A 462 -28.63 91.21 35.36
C LEU A 462 -27.54 90.56 34.48
N SER A 463 -26.39 91.21 34.34
CA SER A 463 -25.25 90.64 33.59
C SER A 463 -24.67 89.39 34.26
N ASP A 464 -24.55 89.39 35.59
CA ASP A 464 -24.12 88.21 36.36
C ASP A 464 -25.06 87.03 36.09
N GLN A 465 -26.37 87.27 36.13
CA GLN A 465 -27.39 86.26 35.85
C GLN A 465 -27.34 85.76 34.40
N GLN A 466 -27.09 86.63 33.42
CA GLN A 466 -26.87 86.22 32.03
C GLN A 466 -25.66 85.29 31.88
N ARG A 467 -24.58 85.54 32.63
CA ARG A 467 -23.41 84.64 32.64
C ARG A 467 -23.75 83.28 33.26
N MET A 468 -24.58 83.24 34.31
CA MET A 468 -25.05 81.99 34.91
C MET A 468 -25.89 81.15 33.94
N VAL A 469 -26.84 81.76 33.22
CA VAL A 469 -27.62 81.07 32.16
C VAL A 469 -26.71 80.51 31.08
N SER A 470 -25.73 81.30 30.62
CA SER A 470 -24.79 80.88 29.58
C SER A 470 -23.93 79.70 30.05
N TYR A 471 -23.48 79.72 31.30
CA TYR A 471 -22.74 78.63 31.92
C TYR A 471 -23.59 77.35 32.03
N ALA A 472 -24.83 77.45 32.53
CA ALA A 472 -25.74 76.31 32.65
C ALA A 472 -26.05 75.67 31.29
N LYS A 473 -26.30 76.49 30.26
CA LYS A 473 -26.46 76.01 28.87
C LYS A 473 -25.20 75.33 28.34
N SER A 474 -24.03 75.88 28.61
CA SER A 474 -22.75 75.28 28.19
C SER A 474 -22.55 73.90 28.81
N GLN A 475 -22.89 73.72 30.09
CA GLN A 475 -22.82 72.43 30.77
C GLN A 475 -23.79 71.41 30.14
N TYR A 476 -25.04 71.81 29.93
CA TYR A 476 -26.03 70.98 29.24
C TYR A 476 -25.57 70.53 27.85
N LEU A 477 -25.04 71.44 27.03
CA LEU A 477 -24.55 71.14 25.69
C LEU A 477 -23.30 70.24 25.72
N ALA A 478 -22.38 70.47 26.67
CA ALA A 478 -21.20 69.63 26.84
C ALA A 478 -21.60 68.18 27.20
N ARG A 479 -22.55 68.01 28.13
CA ARG A 479 -23.07 66.69 28.50
C ARG A 479 -23.86 66.03 27.38
N GLN A 480 -24.63 66.82 26.62
CA GLN A 480 -25.27 66.34 25.40
C GLN A 480 -24.24 65.78 24.42
N SER A 481 -23.15 66.51 24.15
CA SER A 481 -22.07 66.02 23.28
C SER A 481 -21.45 64.72 23.80
N GLN A 482 -21.23 64.59 25.11
CA GLN A 482 -20.74 63.35 25.72
C GLN A 482 -21.72 62.18 25.50
N SER A 483 -23.02 62.41 25.69
CA SER A 483 -24.06 61.40 25.44
C SER A 483 -24.09 60.94 23.98
N TRP A 484 -23.93 61.86 23.01
CA TRP A 484 -23.79 61.51 21.60
C TRP A 484 -22.55 60.65 21.34
N GLY A 485 -21.40 61.00 21.95
CA GLY A 485 -20.17 60.21 21.87
C GLY A 485 -20.33 58.79 22.41
N ALA A 486 -20.92 58.66 23.61
CA ALA A 486 -21.20 57.36 24.23
C ALA A 486 -22.17 56.50 23.39
N ARG A 487 -23.23 57.11 22.85
CA ARG A 487 -24.18 56.42 21.97
C ARG A 487 -23.53 55.89 20.70
N LYS A 488 -22.63 56.68 20.08
CA LYS A 488 -21.86 56.21 18.92
C LYS A 488 -20.97 55.03 19.30
N SER A 489 -20.23 55.13 20.41
CA SER A 489 -19.37 54.04 20.90
C SER A 489 -20.14 52.76 21.17
N LEU A 490 -21.35 52.85 21.76
CA LEU A 490 -22.24 51.71 21.95
C LEU A 490 -22.62 51.04 20.62
N GLY A 491 -23.00 51.85 19.61
CA GLY A 491 -23.30 51.34 18.27
C GLY A 491 -22.10 50.66 17.60
N ASP A 492 -20.91 51.25 17.74
CA ASP A 492 -19.66 50.66 17.21
C ASP A 492 -19.35 49.31 17.88
N LEU A 493 -19.52 49.20 19.20
CA LEU A 493 -19.34 47.95 19.96
C LEU A 493 -20.36 46.87 19.55
N GLN A 494 -21.63 47.25 19.34
CA GLN A 494 -22.67 46.32 18.86
C GLN A 494 -22.35 45.78 17.47
N ILE A 495 -21.95 46.66 16.54
CA ILE A 495 -21.51 46.27 15.21
C ILE A 495 -20.28 45.35 15.28
N GLN A 496 -19.34 45.63 16.19
CA GLN A 496 -18.17 44.78 16.37
C GLN A 496 -18.54 43.38 16.87
N LEU A 497 -19.43 43.28 17.87
CA LEU A 497 -19.93 41.99 18.37
C LEU A 497 -20.58 41.17 17.24
N ASP A 498 -21.49 41.79 16.48
CA ASP A 498 -22.16 41.12 15.36
C ASP A 498 -21.16 40.68 14.29
N ARG A 499 -20.18 41.53 13.94
CA ARG A 499 -19.11 41.17 13.01
C ARG A 499 -18.27 40.00 13.49
N THR A 500 -17.89 39.97 14.77
CA THR A 500 -17.12 38.85 15.35
C THR A 500 -17.89 37.54 15.27
N ILE A 501 -19.20 37.56 15.59
CA ILE A 501 -20.05 36.37 15.51
C ILE A 501 -20.22 35.90 14.06
N GLN A 502 -20.56 36.81 13.15
CA GLN A 502 -20.79 36.48 11.74
C GLN A 502 -19.50 36.01 11.04
N ALA A 503 -18.37 36.66 11.31
CA ALA A 503 -17.07 36.26 10.77
C ALA A 503 -16.69 34.84 11.22
N ARG A 504 -16.91 34.52 12.50
CA ARG A 504 -16.65 33.17 13.02
C ARG A 504 -17.54 32.13 12.36
N HIS A 505 -18.85 32.39 12.28
CA HIS A 505 -19.80 31.47 11.65
C HIS A 505 -19.48 31.25 10.17
N GLY A 506 -19.18 32.32 9.41
CA GLY A 506 -18.78 32.23 8.00
C GLY A 506 -17.49 31.43 7.81
N SER A 507 -16.48 31.64 8.67
CA SER A 507 -15.23 30.88 8.64
C SER A 507 -15.45 29.39 8.88
N LEU A 508 -16.29 29.04 9.87
CA LEU A 508 -16.60 27.63 10.18
C LEU A 508 -17.36 26.95 9.04
N LEU A 509 -18.30 27.65 8.39
CA LEU A 509 -19.02 27.13 7.22
C LEU A 509 -18.08 26.84 6.05
N ALA A 510 -17.18 27.79 5.74
CA ALA A 510 -16.20 27.60 4.68
C ALA A 510 -15.26 26.42 4.97
N GLU A 511 -14.73 26.32 6.19
CA GLU A 511 -13.91 25.17 6.60
C GLU A 511 -14.66 23.83 6.55
N LEU A 512 -15.95 23.83 6.89
CA LEU A 512 -16.79 22.63 6.86
C LEU A 512 -17.09 22.20 5.42
N GLU A 513 -17.32 23.15 4.50
CA GLU A 513 -17.48 22.87 3.08
C GLU A 513 -16.22 22.24 2.47
N ASP A 514 -15.05 22.85 2.72
CA ASP A 514 -13.75 22.31 2.28
C ASP A 514 -13.50 20.91 2.85
N ASN A 515 -13.81 20.70 4.13
CA ASN A 515 -13.67 19.40 4.78
C ASN A 515 -14.59 18.33 4.17
N ASN A 516 -15.84 18.68 3.84
CA ASN A 516 -16.79 17.77 3.20
C ASN A 516 -16.34 17.40 1.77
N LEU A 517 -15.80 18.35 1.01
CA LEU A 517 -15.23 18.07 -0.31
C LEU A 517 -14.02 17.13 -0.20
N ALA A 518 -13.14 17.36 0.77
CA ALA A 518 -12.02 16.47 1.06
C ALA A 518 -12.49 15.06 1.45
N LEU A 519 -13.55 14.96 2.26
CA LEU A 519 -14.15 13.71 2.68
C LEU A 519 -14.69 12.90 1.49
N GLU A 520 -15.46 13.52 0.59
CA GLU A 520 -16.00 12.84 -0.58
C GLU A 520 -14.90 12.41 -1.57
N LYS A 521 -13.88 13.25 -1.76
CA LYS A 521 -12.70 12.88 -2.55
C LYS A 521 -11.97 11.67 -1.96
N ASN A 522 -11.75 11.66 -0.64
CA ASN A 522 -11.05 10.58 0.03
C ASN A 522 -11.88 9.28 0.03
N LYS A 523 -13.20 9.34 0.26
CA LYS A 523 -14.09 8.18 0.11
C LYS A 523 -14.05 7.58 -1.28
N SER A 524 -14.01 8.40 -2.32
CA SER A 524 -13.87 7.94 -3.71
C SER A 524 -12.54 7.21 -3.93
N GLN A 525 -11.44 7.74 -3.38
CA GLN A 525 -10.13 7.08 -3.42
C GLN A 525 -10.13 5.76 -2.66
N LEU A 526 -10.68 5.72 -1.44
CA LEU A 526 -10.83 4.51 -0.64
C LEU A 526 -11.60 3.42 -1.40
N LYS A 527 -12.71 3.78 -2.03
CA LYS A 527 -13.50 2.87 -2.86
C LYS A 527 -12.67 2.33 -4.03
N ALA A 528 -11.95 3.19 -4.76
CA ALA A 528 -11.11 2.78 -5.89
C ALA A 528 -9.97 1.85 -5.46
N VAL A 529 -9.31 2.12 -4.32
CA VAL A 529 -8.25 1.26 -3.78
C VAL A 529 -8.83 -0.06 -3.28
N ALA A 530 -9.98 -0.03 -2.60
CA ALA A 530 -10.67 -1.24 -2.15
C ALA A 530 -11.09 -2.13 -3.32
N GLU A 531 -11.60 -1.56 -4.42
CA GLU A 531 -11.93 -2.31 -5.65
C GLU A 531 -10.68 -2.96 -6.26
N LYS A 532 -9.57 -2.21 -6.39
CA LYS A 532 -8.28 -2.77 -6.84
C LYS A 532 -7.79 -3.89 -5.92
N PHE A 533 -7.90 -3.69 -4.61
CA PHE A 533 -7.50 -4.67 -3.60
C PHE A 533 -8.38 -5.92 -3.65
N ALA A 534 -9.69 -5.78 -3.86
CA ALA A 534 -10.63 -6.89 -4.00
C ALA A 534 -10.35 -7.72 -5.26
N ILE A 535 -9.95 -7.10 -6.37
CA ILE A 535 -9.54 -7.81 -7.59
C ILE A 535 -8.26 -8.63 -7.34
N VAL A 536 -7.23 -8.02 -6.73
CA VAL A 536 -5.96 -8.71 -6.43
C VAL A 536 -6.14 -9.79 -5.34
N GLY A 537 -6.96 -9.52 -4.32
CA GLY A 537 -7.30 -10.44 -3.24
C GLY A 537 -8.21 -11.59 -3.69
N GLY A 538 -9.19 -11.31 -4.55
CA GLY A 538 -10.09 -12.30 -5.15
C GLY A 538 -9.36 -13.25 -6.09
N ALA A 539 -8.45 -12.73 -6.92
CA ALA A 539 -7.57 -13.56 -7.74
C ALA A 539 -6.71 -14.51 -6.89
N ARG A 540 -6.17 -14.04 -5.75
CA ARG A 540 -5.45 -14.89 -4.78
C ARG A 540 -6.40 -15.94 -4.15
N SER A 541 -7.54 -15.53 -3.62
CA SER A 541 -8.44 -16.44 -2.90
C SER A 541 -9.02 -17.55 -3.78
N ALA A 542 -9.37 -17.24 -5.03
CA ALA A 542 -9.91 -18.22 -5.99
C ALA A 542 -8.88 -19.29 -6.37
N LEU A 543 -7.61 -18.92 -6.49
CA LEU A 543 -6.52 -19.85 -6.81
C LEU A 543 -6.07 -20.70 -5.62
N TYR A 544 -6.24 -20.21 -4.38
CA TYR A 544 -5.82 -20.93 -3.17
C TYR A 544 -6.91 -21.79 -2.51
N MET A 545 -8.20 -21.44 -2.63
CA MET A 545 -9.27 -22.17 -1.93
C MET A 545 -9.87 -23.34 -2.72
N GLN A 546 -10.08 -23.20 -4.03
CA GLN A 546 -10.67 -24.26 -4.87
C GLN A 546 -10.25 -24.10 -6.34
N PRO A 547 -9.11 -24.68 -6.76
CA PRO A 547 -8.67 -24.64 -8.15
C PRO A 547 -9.73 -25.18 -9.14
N GLU A 548 -10.54 -26.14 -8.68
CA GLU A 548 -11.57 -26.82 -9.49
C GLU A 548 -12.81 -25.98 -9.79
N SER A 549 -13.12 -24.95 -9.00
CA SER A 549 -14.37 -24.18 -9.15
C SER A 549 -14.21 -22.84 -9.88
N ALA A 550 -12.96 -22.41 -10.10
CA ALA A 550 -12.59 -21.20 -10.82
C ALA A 550 -12.13 -21.45 -12.27
N LEU A 551 -11.73 -22.68 -12.58
CA LEU A 551 -11.25 -23.11 -13.90
C LEU A 551 -12.37 -23.86 -14.63
N ALA A 552 -12.86 -23.32 -15.74
CA ALA A 552 -13.68 -24.07 -16.67
C ALA A 552 -12.74 -24.70 -17.71
N VAL A 553 -12.70 -26.02 -17.77
CA VAL A 553 -11.91 -26.75 -18.77
C VAL A 553 -12.83 -27.53 -19.68
N GLU A 554 -12.65 -27.33 -20.97
CA GLU A 554 -13.34 -28.10 -22.00
C GLU A 554 -12.30 -28.83 -22.86
N ILE A 555 -12.52 -30.13 -23.06
CA ILE A 555 -11.68 -30.95 -23.94
C ILE A 555 -12.49 -31.25 -25.20
N HIS A 556 -11.99 -30.78 -26.34
CA HIS A 556 -12.53 -31.14 -27.65
C HIS A 556 -11.78 -32.37 -28.16
N ARG A 557 -12.48 -33.52 -28.18
CA ARG A 557 -11.93 -34.83 -28.55
C ARG A 557 -12.62 -35.37 -29.79
N LYS A 558 -11.83 -35.79 -30.78
CA LYS A 558 -12.34 -36.40 -32.02
C LYS A 558 -12.54 -37.91 -31.83
N SER A 559 -13.77 -38.40 -31.98
CA SER A 559 -14.14 -39.84 -31.97
C SER A 559 -15.02 -40.13 -33.17
N ASP A 560 -14.69 -41.16 -33.98
CA ASP A 560 -15.44 -41.57 -35.17
C ASP A 560 -15.83 -40.41 -36.13
N ASP A 561 -14.85 -39.55 -36.40
CA ASP A 561 -14.96 -38.37 -37.27
C ASP A 561 -15.86 -37.21 -36.77
N VAL A 562 -16.42 -37.33 -35.56
CA VAL A 562 -17.18 -36.27 -34.87
C VAL A 562 -16.35 -35.67 -33.73
N ILE A 563 -16.36 -34.35 -33.61
CA ILE A 563 -15.72 -33.64 -32.48
C ILE A 563 -16.73 -33.57 -31.34
N ASN A 564 -16.39 -34.18 -30.20
CA ASN A 564 -17.19 -34.13 -28.98
C ASN A 564 -16.50 -33.21 -27.96
N SER A 565 -17.25 -32.27 -27.41
CA SER A 565 -16.77 -31.39 -26.34
C SER A 565 -17.13 -31.98 -24.98
N ILE A 566 -16.12 -32.19 -24.13
CA ILE A 566 -16.23 -32.81 -22.82
C ILE A 566 -15.93 -31.75 -21.76
N GLN A 567 -16.89 -31.47 -20.88
CA GLN A 567 -16.64 -30.66 -19.69
C GLN A 567 -15.73 -31.46 -18.74
N ALA A 568 -14.49 -31.00 -18.59
CA ALA A 568 -13.42 -31.72 -17.94
C ALA A 568 -13.06 -31.11 -16.58
N THR A 569 -12.63 -31.96 -15.66
CA THR A 569 -11.99 -31.56 -14.41
C THR A 569 -10.46 -31.57 -14.57
N VAL A 570 -9.74 -30.98 -13.62
CA VAL A 570 -8.26 -30.97 -13.61
C VAL A 570 -7.64 -32.37 -13.63
N ASP A 571 -8.36 -33.39 -13.19
CA ASP A 571 -7.88 -34.79 -13.15
C ASP A 571 -8.37 -35.63 -14.33
N THR A 572 -9.08 -35.03 -15.27
CA THR A 572 -9.54 -35.74 -16.48
C THR A 572 -8.33 -36.16 -17.33
N PRO A 573 -8.27 -37.43 -17.78
CA PRO A 573 -7.18 -37.92 -18.61
C PRO A 573 -7.25 -37.32 -20.01
N VAL A 574 -6.11 -36.85 -20.49
CA VAL A 574 -5.93 -36.31 -21.84
C VAL A 574 -5.52 -37.46 -22.75
N VAL A 575 -5.94 -37.42 -24.01
CA VAL A 575 -5.52 -38.40 -25.03
C VAL A 575 -4.82 -37.68 -26.20
N PRO A 576 -4.02 -38.42 -26.99
CA PRO A 576 -3.36 -37.84 -28.16
C PRO A 576 -4.34 -37.21 -29.15
N GLY A 577 -4.09 -35.96 -29.53
CA GLY A 577 -4.94 -35.17 -30.43
C GLY A 577 -6.06 -34.37 -29.77
N ASP A 578 -6.18 -34.37 -28.44
CA ASP A 578 -7.11 -33.49 -27.73
C ASP A 578 -6.75 -32.01 -27.92
N VAL A 579 -7.78 -31.15 -27.96
CA VAL A 579 -7.64 -29.69 -27.81
C VAL A 579 -8.26 -29.30 -26.47
N ILE A 580 -7.44 -28.79 -25.56
CA ILE A 580 -7.83 -28.39 -24.21
C ILE A 580 -8.01 -26.87 -24.20
N GLU A 581 -9.22 -26.42 -23.94
CA GLU A 581 -9.58 -25.02 -23.77
C GLU A 581 -9.73 -24.71 -22.28
N VAL A 582 -8.98 -23.73 -21.79
CA VAL A 582 -8.93 -23.36 -20.38
C VAL A 582 -9.40 -21.93 -20.22
N ASP A 583 -10.54 -21.75 -19.55
CA ASP A 583 -11.12 -20.43 -19.28
C ASP A 583 -11.22 -20.17 -17.77
N LEU A 584 -10.76 -18.98 -17.35
CA LEU A 584 -11.02 -18.48 -16.01
C LEU A 584 -12.40 -17.82 -15.97
N LYS A 585 -13.32 -18.31 -15.12
CA LYS A 585 -14.63 -17.67 -14.92
C LYS A 585 -14.57 -16.65 -13.77
N PRO A 586 -14.57 -15.32 -14.04
CA PRO A 586 -14.46 -14.31 -12.98
C PRO A 586 -15.74 -14.19 -12.14
N GLY A 587 -16.89 -14.64 -12.65
CA GLY A 587 -18.20 -14.49 -12.00
C GLY A 587 -18.36 -15.23 -10.66
N ARG A 588 -17.47 -16.17 -10.32
CA ARG A 588 -17.38 -16.79 -8.99
C ARG A 588 -16.29 -16.20 -8.09
N ILE A 589 -15.37 -15.42 -8.67
CA ILE A 589 -14.30 -14.69 -7.97
C ILE A 589 -14.87 -13.41 -7.29
N LEU A 590 -16.01 -12.92 -7.79
CA LEU A 590 -16.74 -11.75 -7.26
C LEU A 590 -17.93 -12.13 -6.35
N GLY A 591 -18.07 -13.39 -5.96
CA GLY A 591 -19.15 -13.85 -5.08
C GLY A 591 -18.90 -13.50 -3.61
N VAL A 592 -19.69 -12.55 -3.09
CA VAL A 592 -19.77 -12.08 -1.68
C VAL A 592 -18.73 -11.05 -1.26
N ALA A 593 -18.71 -9.91 -1.95
CA ALA A 593 -18.44 -8.61 -1.32
C ALA A 593 -19.61 -7.65 -1.60
N SER A 594 -20.84 -8.14 -1.46
CA SER A 594 -22.03 -7.30 -1.42
C SER A 594 -22.03 -6.53 -0.10
N SER A 595 -21.59 -5.26 -0.17
CA SER A 595 -22.04 -4.07 0.59
C SER A 595 -22.18 -4.08 2.13
N GLU A 596 -22.20 -5.21 2.83
CA GLU A 596 -22.48 -5.27 4.27
C GLU A 596 -21.23 -5.27 5.15
N TYR A 597 -20.06 -5.62 4.62
CA TYR A 597 -18.81 -5.66 5.40
C TYR A 597 -18.02 -4.34 5.42
N LEU A 598 -18.41 -3.35 4.62
CA LEU A 598 -17.80 -2.01 4.59
C LEU A 598 -18.64 -0.95 5.30
N ALA A 599 -19.75 -1.35 5.93
CA ALA A 599 -20.71 -0.45 6.59
C ALA A 599 -20.86 -0.69 8.10
N LYS A 600 -19.91 -1.37 8.75
CA LYS A 600 -19.85 -1.50 10.21
C LYS A 600 -18.54 -0.98 10.78
#